data_AF-A0A918FU75-F1
#
_entry.id   AF-A0A918FU75-F1
#
_cell.length_a   1.000
_cell.length_b   1.000
_cell.length_c   1.000
_cell.angle_alpha   90.00
_cell.angle_beta   90.00
_cell.angle_gamma   90.00
#
_symmetry.space_group_name_H-M   'P 1'
#
loop_
_entity.id
_entity.type
_entity.pdbx_description
1 polymer ?
#
loop_
_entity_poly.entity_id
_entity_poly.type
_entity_poly.pdbx_seq_one_letter_code
_entity_poly.pdbx_strand_id
1 'polypeptide(L)'
;MTTPLIPAPARSGRGSIRMHLDRGEHPATRVPLLGSDLDNPSAVCGGCANKVFKQLHDGRERLKCGLLPRGSRGLRGPDLRDSMPACVKYAAAPSALRNA
;
A
#
# COMPACT_ATOMS: atom_id res chain seq x y z
N MET A 1 -37.57 -0.83 -12.58
CA MET A 1 -36.82 0.42 -12.37
C MET A 1 -35.35 0.06 -12.47
N THR A 2 -34.67 0.51 -13.52
CA THR A 2 -33.27 0.14 -13.81
C THR A 2 -32.34 1.08 -13.05
N THR A 3 -31.56 0.54 -12.11
CA THR A 3 -30.61 1.32 -11.32
C THR A 3 -29.41 1.69 -12.20
N PRO A 4 -29.07 2.96 -12.40
CA PRO A 4 -27.90 3.31 -13.20
C PRO A 4 -26.63 2.82 -12.48
N LEU A 5 -25.83 2.02 -13.19
CA LEU A 5 -24.50 1.60 -12.76
C LEU A 5 -23.58 2.82 -12.77
N ILE A 6 -23.54 3.55 -11.65
CA ILE A 6 -22.58 4.62 -11.43
C ILE A 6 -21.19 3.98 -11.46
N PRO A 7 -20.28 4.36 -12.38
CA PRO A 7 -18.92 3.86 -12.34
C PRO A 7 -18.30 4.31 -11.00
N ALA A 8 -17.89 3.34 -10.19
CA ALA A 8 -17.25 3.60 -8.91
C ALA A 8 -16.10 4.60 -9.13
N PRO A 9 -15.97 5.64 -8.28
CA PRO A 9 -14.94 6.64 -8.47
C PRO A 9 -13.58 5.95 -8.58
N ALA A 10 -12.81 6.29 -9.63
CA ALA A 10 -11.46 5.77 -9.91
C ALA A 10 -10.41 6.13 -8.83
N ARG A 11 -10.86 6.59 -7.66
CA ARG A 11 -10.07 7.02 -6.52
C ARG A 11 -10.66 6.39 -5.27
N SER A 12 -10.09 5.25 -4.94
CA SER A 12 -10.03 4.67 -3.61
C SER A 12 -9.69 5.76 -2.57
N GLY A 13 -10.71 6.42 -1.99
CA GLY A 13 -10.58 7.36 -0.87
C GLY A 13 -10.19 6.65 0.43
N ARG A 14 -9.95 7.36 1.53
CA ARG A 14 -9.50 6.75 2.82
C ARG A 14 -10.30 5.50 3.26
N GLY A 15 -11.60 5.43 2.98
CA GLY A 15 -12.45 4.26 3.27
C GLY A 15 -12.07 2.99 2.49
N SER A 16 -11.52 3.13 1.29
CA SER A 16 -11.09 2.00 0.47
C SER A 16 -9.87 1.26 1.02
N ILE A 17 -9.03 1.93 1.82
CA ILE A 17 -7.86 1.28 2.42
C ILE A 17 -8.33 0.18 3.37
N ARG A 18 -9.26 0.52 4.28
CA ARG A 18 -9.83 -0.46 5.22
C ARG A 18 -10.55 -1.57 4.47
N MET A 19 -11.36 -1.24 3.47
CA MET A 19 -12.04 -2.22 2.63
C MET A 19 -11.09 -3.21 1.95
N HIS A 20 -9.98 -2.75 1.36
CA HIS A 20 -9.01 -3.64 0.74
C HIS A 20 -8.32 -4.54 1.77
N LEU A 21 -7.95 -4.00 2.94
CA LEU A 21 -7.35 -4.79 4.00
C LEU A 21 -8.29 -5.86 4.55
N ASP A 22 -9.57 -5.53 4.73
CA ASP A 22 -10.61 -6.46 5.16
C ASP A 22 -10.78 -7.62 4.15
N ARG A 23 -10.58 -7.33 2.86
CA ARG A 23 -10.56 -8.34 1.78
C ARG A 23 -9.23 -9.10 1.69
N GLY A 24 -8.26 -8.83 2.57
CA GLY A 24 -6.93 -9.42 2.50
C GLY A 24 -6.10 -8.92 1.30
N GLU A 25 -6.38 -7.71 0.81
CA GLU A 25 -5.72 -7.10 -0.35
C GLU A 25 -4.87 -5.89 0.07
N HIS A 26 -3.74 -5.72 -0.61
CA HIS A 26 -2.88 -4.57 -0.45
C HIS A 26 -3.52 -3.31 -1.07
N PRO A 27 -3.71 -2.21 -0.32
CA PRO A 27 -4.54 -1.10 -0.77
C PRO A 27 -3.96 -0.33 -1.97
N ALA A 28 -2.64 -0.40 -2.19
CA ALA A 28 -2.02 0.26 -3.34
C ALA A 28 -2.02 -0.60 -4.61
N THR A 29 -1.82 -1.92 -4.48
CA THR A 29 -1.61 -2.82 -5.63
C THR A 29 -2.80 -3.75 -5.89
N ARG A 30 -3.73 -3.85 -4.93
CA ARG A 30 -4.87 -4.76 -4.91
C ARG A 30 -4.49 -6.24 -5.06
N VAL A 31 -3.25 -6.58 -4.73
CA VAL A 31 -2.78 -7.97 -4.70
C VAL A 31 -2.96 -8.54 -3.29
N PRO A 32 -3.08 -9.88 -3.14
CA PRO A 32 -3.26 -10.50 -1.83
C PRO A 32 -2.15 -10.12 -0.83
N LEU A 33 -2.50 -10.06 0.45
CA LEU A 33 -1.56 -9.86 1.55
C LEU A 33 -0.74 -11.12 1.81
N LEU A 34 0.53 -10.93 2.17
CA LEU A 34 1.44 -11.99 2.58
C LEU A 34 1.16 -12.29 4.05
N GLY A 35 0.27 -13.24 4.28
CA GLY A 35 -0.28 -13.56 5.60
C GLY A 35 -1.66 -12.94 5.79
N SER A 36 -2.57 -13.73 6.34
CA SER A 36 -3.97 -13.33 6.61
C SER A 36 -4.13 -12.65 7.97
N ASP A 37 -3.08 -12.67 8.81
CA ASP A 37 -3.13 -12.13 10.16
C ASP A 37 -2.81 -10.63 10.16
N LEU A 38 -3.86 -9.82 10.37
CA LEU A 38 -3.79 -8.36 10.35
C LEU A 38 -3.24 -7.77 11.66
N ASP A 39 -3.33 -8.50 12.78
CA ASP A 39 -2.86 -8.08 14.10
C ASP A 39 -1.37 -8.38 14.30
N ASN A 40 -0.86 -9.47 13.73
CA ASN A 40 0.54 -9.87 13.77
C ASN A 40 1.06 -10.31 12.38
N PRO A 41 1.23 -9.36 11.44
CA PRO A 41 1.67 -9.69 10.09
C PRO A 41 3.12 -10.16 10.09
N SER A 42 3.41 -11.31 9.48
CA SER A 42 4.77 -11.86 9.36
C SER A 42 5.75 -10.92 8.65
N ALA A 43 5.24 -10.04 7.79
CA ALA A 43 6.02 -9.01 7.13
C ALA A 43 5.19 -7.74 6.93
N VAL A 44 5.86 -6.58 7.01
CA VAL A 44 5.23 -5.27 6.80
C VAL A 44 5.72 -4.61 5.51
N CYS A 45 4.81 -3.97 4.78
CA CYS A 45 5.11 -3.27 3.54
C CYS A 45 6.10 -2.10 3.76
N GLY A 46 6.09 -1.47 4.94
CA GLY A 46 7.08 -0.46 5.34
C GLY A 46 8.52 -0.97 5.39
N GLY A 47 8.72 -2.29 5.48
CA GLY A 47 10.02 -2.96 5.39
C GLY A 47 10.35 -3.53 4.01
N CYS A 48 9.53 -3.27 2.99
CA CYS A 48 9.72 -3.81 1.64
C CYS A 48 10.84 -3.07 0.90
N ALA A 49 11.60 -3.77 0.05
CA ALA A 49 12.57 -3.17 -0.87
C ALA A 49 11.91 -2.17 -1.83
N ASN A 50 10.63 -2.42 -2.16
CA ASN A 50 9.84 -1.57 -3.05
C ASN A 50 9.23 -0.35 -2.33
N LYS A 51 9.62 -0.02 -1.10
CA LYS A 51 9.07 1.15 -0.42
C LYS A 51 9.60 2.43 -1.04
N VAL A 52 8.73 3.44 -1.18
CA VAL A 52 9.11 4.75 -1.69
C VAL A 52 8.56 5.83 -0.76
N PHE A 53 9.41 6.74 -0.32
CA PHE A 53 8.98 7.93 0.40
C PHE A 53 8.67 9.06 -0.58
N LYS A 54 7.52 9.71 -0.36
CA LYS A 54 7.16 10.94 -1.07
C LYS A 54 7.13 12.07 -0.06
N GLN A 55 7.98 13.07 -0.28
CA GLN A 55 7.90 14.32 0.45
C GLN A 55 6.63 15.07 0.02
N LEU A 56 5.84 15.51 0.99
CA LEU A 56 4.72 16.40 0.80
C LEU A 56 5.19 17.86 0.84
N HIS A 57 4.37 18.75 0.31
CA HIS A 57 4.66 20.20 0.31
C HIS A 57 4.80 20.77 1.73
N ASP A 58 4.16 20.13 2.72
CA ASP A 58 4.24 20.45 4.16
C ASP A 58 5.52 19.90 4.84
N GLY A 59 6.50 19.41 4.07
CA GLY A 59 7.72 18.79 4.60
C GLY A 59 7.58 17.37 5.14
N ARG A 60 6.34 16.91 5.41
CA ARG A 60 6.08 15.54 5.90
C ARG A 60 6.33 14.49 4.83
N GLU A 61 6.85 13.35 5.23
CA GLU A 61 7.04 12.20 4.34
C GLU A 61 5.84 11.24 4.39
N ARG A 62 5.49 10.68 3.25
CA ARG A 62 4.49 9.62 3.14
C ARG A 62 5.08 8.39 2.47
N LEU A 63 4.91 7.26 3.13
CA LEU A 63 5.24 5.96 2.59
C LEU A 63 4.27 5.60 1.47
N LYS A 64 4.80 5.19 0.32
CA LYS A 64 4.06 4.72 -0.85
C LYS A 64 4.60 3.38 -1.32
N CYS A 65 3.74 2.61 -1.99
CA CYS A 65 4.17 1.40 -2.69
C CYS A 65 4.90 1.76 -3.99
N GLY A 66 6.15 1.34 -4.11
CA GLY A 66 6.96 1.51 -5.31
C GLY A 66 6.52 0.67 -6.50
N LEU A 67 5.75 -0.40 -6.27
CA LEU A 67 5.18 -1.24 -7.32
C LEU A 67 4.07 -0.55 -8.10
N LEU A 68 3.44 0.48 -7.51
CA LEU A 68 2.44 1.25 -8.23
C LEU A 68 3.13 2.37 -9.03
N PRO A 69 2.93 2.43 -10.36
CA PRO A 69 3.48 3.49 -11.17
C PRO A 69 2.92 4.85 -10.73
N ARG A 70 3.66 5.92 -11.01
CA ARG A 70 3.17 7.28 -10.80
C ARG A 70 1.97 7.48 -11.74
N GLY A 71 0.80 7.79 -11.18
CA GLY A 71 -0.35 8.15 -12.01
C GLY A 71 -0.11 9.50 -12.72
N SER A 72 -1.04 9.90 -13.58
CA SER A 72 -0.94 11.12 -14.41
C SER A 72 -0.72 12.43 -13.63
N ARG A 73 -0.97 12.42 -12.31
CA ARG A 73 -0.69 13.55 -11.39
C ARG A 73 0.58 13.38 -10.55
N GLY A 74 1.46 12.45 -10.91
CA GLY A 74 2.68 12.15 -10.15
C GLY A 74 2.45 11.46 -8.79
N LEU A 75 1.20 11.11 -8.47
CA LEU A 75 0.82 10.45 -7.22
C LEU A 75 0.95 8.94 -7.36
N ARG A 76 1.67 8.30 -6.44
CA ARG A 76 1.69 6.84 -6.26
C ARG A 76 0.63 6.46 -5.23
N GLY A 77 -0.54 5.98 -5.65
CA GLY A 77 -1.51 5.26 -4.81
C GLY A 77 -1.92 5.90 -3.47
N PRO A 78 -2.58 5.14 -2.58
CA PRO A 78 -2.86 5.57 -1.22
C PRO A 78 -1.57 5.67 -0.38
N ASP A 79 -1.62 6.43 0.70
CA ASP A 79 -0.54 6.46 1.70
C ASP A 79 -0.54 5.16 2.51
N LEU A 80 0.61 4.52 2.60
CA LEU A 80 0.82 3.33 3.42
C LEU A 80 1.27 3.74 4.82
N ARG A 81 0.95 2.90 5.80
CA ARG A 81 1.49 2.98 7.17
C ARG A 81 2.65 2.00 7.30
N ASP A 82 3.58 2.25 8.21
CA ASP A 82 4.70 1.32 8.46
C ASP A 82 4.24 -0.04 8.98
N SER A 83 3.13 -0.08 9.71
CA SER A 83 2.48 -1.31 10.18
C SER A 83 1.61 -2.01 9.13
N MET A 84 1.60 -1.53 7.88
CA MET A 84 0.78 -2.13 6.83
C MET A 84 1.30 -3.54 6.53
N PRO A 85 0.45 -4.58 6.51
CA PRO A 85 0.86 -5.92 6.10
C PRO A 85 1.45 -5.89 4.69
N ALA A 86 2.48 -6.70 4.49
CA ALA A 86 3.12 -6.88 3.20
C ALA A 86 2.17 -7.58 2.22
N CYS A 87 2.39 -7.39 0.92
CA CYS A 87 1.65 -8.07 -0.13
C CYS A 87 2.43 -9.28 -0.68
N VAL A 88 1.81 -10.18 -1.44
CA VAL A 88 2.51 -11.34 -2.03
C VAL A 88 3.69 -10.98 -2.94
N LYS A 89 3.75 -9.73 -3.42
CA LYS A 89 4.90 -9.18 -4.16
C LYS A 89 5.95 -8.54 -3.23
N TYR A 90 5.94 -8.90 -1.95
CA TYR A 90 6.91 -8.42 -0.98
C TYR A 90 8.30 -8.86 -1.41
N ALA A 91 9.17 -7.87 -1.56
CA ALA A 91 10.60 -8.09 -1.64
C ALA A 91 11.16 -7.68 -0.29
N ALA A 92 11.79 -8.60 0.43
CA ALA A 92 12.57 -8.24 1.60
C ALA A 92 13.57 -7.16 1.17
N ALA A 93 13.54 -5.99 1.83
CA ALA A 93 14.64 -5.06 1.67
C ALA A 93 15.92 -5.83 2.03
N PRO A 94 17.02 -5.68 1.26
CA PRO A 94 18.30 -6.17 1.74
C PRO A 94 18.47 -5.54 3.11
N SER A 95 18.32 -6.34 4.16
CA SER A 95 18.67 -5.93 5.49
C SER A 95 20.09 -5.48 5.34
N ALA A 96 20.35 -4.18 5.51
CA ALA A 96 21.71 -3.73 5.72
C ALA A 96 22.23 -4.66 6.80
N LEU A 97 23.14 -5.57 6.40
CA LEU A 97 23.83 -6.45 7.31
C LEU A 97 24.41 -5.49 8.34
N ARG A 98 23.77 -5.40 9.51
CA ARG A 98 24.41 -4.86 10.69
C ARG A 98 25.53 -5.86 10.92
N ASN A 99 26.71 -5.49 10.43
CA ASN A 99 27.92 -6.28 10.60
C ASN A 99 28.04 -6.53 12.10
N ALA A 100 28.01 -7.82 12.46
CA ALA A 100 28.41 -8.26 13.78
C ALA A 100 29.94 -8.17 13.89
#